data_AF-A0A249VZ47-F1
#
_entry.id   AF-A0A249VZ47-F1
#
_cell.length_a   1.000
_cell.length_b   1.000
_cell.length_c   1.000
_cell.angle_alpha   90.00
_cell.angle_beta   90.00
_cell.angle_gamma   90.00
#
_symmetry.space_group_name_H-M   'P 1'
#
loop_
_entity.id
_entity.type
_entity.pdbx_description
1 polymer ?
#
loop_
_entity_poly.entity_id
_entity_poly.type
_entity_poly.pdbx_seq_one_letter_code
_entity_poly.pdbx_strand_id
1 'polypeptide(L)'
;MLLLMGLQAALVGIGATVIMDLWAWLQRRVFGIPSLNYALVARWVLCMPKGKLVHAPIMSTDPMPGEKALGWFLHYAIGVVFALAHIAAFGHHWLVEPSLAPGLITGAVTLVFPFLVIQPCLGFGFAASKTTTPWKARFLSTLAHLAYGLGLFITAFAIKGVSQYFM
;
A
#
# COMPACT_ATOMS: atom_id res chain seq x y z
N MET A 1 -6.52 -12.77 -23.14
CA MET A 1 -5.28 -12.01 -22.88
C MET A 1 -5.47 -10.96 -21.77
N LEU A 2 -6.37 -9.98 -21.92
CA LEU A 2 -6.60 -8.93 -20.91
C LEU A 2 -7.06 -9.46 -19.53
N LEU A 3 -7.98 -10.42 -19.50
CA LEU A 3 -8.47 -11.03 -18.26
C LEU A 3 -7.35 -11.73 -17.46
N LEU A 4 -6.49 -12.48 -18.16
CA LEU A 4 -5.35 -13.18 -17.56
C LEU A 4 -4.34 -12.20 -16.96
N MET A 5 -4.04 -11.12 -17.70
CA MET A 5 -3.16 -10.06 -17.23
C MET A 5 -3.74 -9.36 -15.99
N GLY A 6 -5.05 -9.10 -15.97
CA GLY A 6 -5.73 -8.54 -14.81
C GLY A 6 -5.65 -9.45 -13.58
N LEU A 7 -5.79 -10.77 -13.75
CA LEU A 7 -5.63 -11.73 -12.66
C LEU A 7 -4.20 -11.77 -12.13
N GLN A 8 -3.19 -11.79 -13.03
CA GLN A 8 -1.78 -11.73 -12.64
C GLN A 8 -1.48 -10.44 -11.88
N ALA A 9 -1.98 -9.30 -12.35
CA ALA A 9 -1.86 -8.01 -11.67
C ALA A 9 -2.45 -8.04 -10.26
N ALA A 10 -3.64 -8.63 -10.10
CA ALA A 10 -4.28 -8.77 -8.80
C ALA A 10 -3.45 -9.65 -7.85
N LEU A 11 -2.94 -10.79 -8.33
CA LEU A 11 -2.06 -11.67 -7.55
C LEU A 11 -0.76 -10.96 -7.14
N VAL A 12 -0.13 -10.23 -8.06
CA VAL A 12 1.07 -9.43 -7.80
C VAL A 12 0.79 -8.35 -6.75
N GLY A 13 -0.34 -7.64 -6.87
CA GLY A 13 -0.74 -6.62 -5.90
C GLY A 13 -1.02 -7.19 -4.51
N ILE A 14 -1.72 -8.32 -4.43
CA ILE A 14 -1.97 -9.02 -3.17
C ILE A 14 -0.65 -9.47 -2.53
N GLY A 15 0.23 -10.13 -3.28
CA GLY A 15 1.52 -10.60 -2.77
C GLY A 15 2.44 -9.45 -2.33
N ALA A 16 2.43 -8.33 -3.07
CA ALA A 16 3.16 -7.13 -2.68
C ALA A 16 2.64 -6.54 -1.36
N THR A 17 1.32 -6.49 -1.19
CA THR A 17 0.69 -6.04 0.06
C THR A 17 1.03 -6.98 1.22
N VAL A 18 1.03 -8.30 1.01
CA VAL A 18 1.46 -9.28 2.02
C VAL A 18 2.91 -9.03 2.45
N ILE A 19 3.83 -8.78 1.51
CA ILE A 19 5.23 -8.50 1.83
C ILE A 19 5.39 -7.20 2.64
N MET A 20 4.61 -6.16 2.32
CA MET A 20 4.54 -4.94 3.12
C MET A 20 3.99 -5.20 4.54
N ASP A 21 2.97 -6.05 4.69
CA ASP A 21 2.43 -6.43 6.00
C ASP A 21 3.43 -7.24 6.82
N LEU A 22 4.16 -8.16 6.18
CA LEU A 22 5.27 -8.90 6.80
C LEU A 22 6.39 -7.96 7.27
N TRP A 23 6.71 -6.96 6.47
CA TRP A 23 7.65 -5.90 6.87
C TRP A 23 7.15 -5.13 8.09
N ALA A 24 5.87 -4.73 8.12
CA ALA A 24 5.28 -4.07 9.29
C ALA A 24 5.25 -4.97 10.54
N TRP A 25 5.02 -6.27 10.37
CA TRP A 25 5.10 -7.26 11.43
C TRP A 25 6.53 -7.39 11.97
N LEU A 26 7.54 -7.46 11.09
CA LEU A 26 8.95 -7.51 11.45
C LEU A 26 9.34 -6.24 12.23
N GLN A 27 8.94 -5.06 11.75
CA GLN A 27 9.21 -3.80 12.43
C GLN A 27 8.66 -3.77 13.85
N ARG A 28 7.44 -4.28 14.03
CA ARG A 28 6.81 -4.39 15.34
C ARG A 28 7.55 -5.36 16.26
N ARG A 29 7.95 -6.52 15.74
CA ARG A 29 8.61 -7.58 16.52
C ARG A 29 10.03 -7.25 16.91
N VAL A 30 10.80 -6.64 16.01
CA VAL A 30 12.24 -6.40 16.20
C VAL A 30 12.52 -5.02 16.80
N PHE A 31 11.80 -3.99 16.36
CA PHE A 31 12.07 -2.60 16.77
C PHE A 31 10.99 -2.01 17.71
N GLY A 32 9.96 -2.78 18.06
CA GLY A 32 8.87 -2.32 18.91
C GLY A 32 8.01 -1.22 18.28
N ILE A 33 8.09 -1.03 16.96
CA ILE A 33 7.37 0.04 16.24
C ILE A 33 5.94 -0.43 15.95
N PRO A 34 4.89 0.28 16.42
CA PRO A 34 3.51 -0.10 16.12
C PRO A 34 3.23 -0.11 14.62
N SER A 35 2.52 -1.13 14.16
CA SER A 35 2.03 -1.21 12.78
C SER A 35 0.98 -0.13 12.51
N LEU A 36 0.81 0.24 11.23
CA LEU A 36 -0.24 1.16 10.80
C LEU A 36 -1.63 0.60 11.13
N ASN A 37 -2.53 1.48 11.56
CA ASN A 37 -3.93 1.14 11.80
C ASN A 37 -4.76 1.46 10.55
N TYR A 38 -5.01 0.46 9.71
CA TYR A 38 -5.79 0.62 8.48
C TYR A 38 -7.24 1.07 8.73
N ALA A 39 -7.75 0.90 9.94
CA ALA A 39 -9.06 1.41 10.33
C ALA A 39 -9.18 2.94 10.22
N LEU A 40 -8.07 3.69 10.31
CA LEU A 40 -8.10 5.15 10.19
C LEU A 40 -8.45 5.61 8.78
N VAL A 41 -7.93 4.92 7.76
CA VAL A 41 -8.28 5.19 6.36
C VAL A 41 -9.73 4.79 6.09
N ALA A 42 -10.17 3.66 6.63
CA ALA A 42 -11.58 3.27 6.54
C ALA A 42 -12.51 4.27 7.23
N ARG A 43 -12.15 4.77 8.41
CA ARG A 43 -12.91 5.80 9.13
C ARG A 43 -13.03 7.07 8.31
N TRP A 44 -11.95 7.49 7.66
CA TRP A 44 -11.97 8.62 6.72
C TRP A 44 -12.94 8.38 5.56
N VAL A 45 -12.87 7.21 4.89
CA VAL A 45 -13.79 6.83 3.81
C VAL A 45 -15.26 6.83 4.29
N LEU A 46 -15.54 6.26 5.46
CA LEU A 46 -16.88 6.21 6.06
C LEU A 46 -17.41 7.61 6.47
N CYS A 47 -16.52 8.58 6.67
CA CYS A 47 -16.87 9.96 6.97
C CYS A 47 -17.12 10.81 5.71
N MET A 48 -16.64 10.40 4.53
CA MET A 48 -16.81 11.17 3.29
C MET A 48 -18.27 11.43 2.93
N PRO A 49 -19.21 10.45 2.98
CA PRO A 49 -20.62 10.71 2.69
C PRO A 49 -21.28 11.69 3.67
N LYS A 50 -20.65 11.92 4.84
CA LYS A 50 -21.10 12.88 5.87
C LYS A 50 -20.47 14.27 5.69
N GLY A 51 -19.78 14.52 4.58
CA GLY A 51 -19.11 15.79 4.27
C GLY A 51 -17.79 16.03 5.02
N LYS A 52 -17.29 15.06 5.80
CA LYS A 52 -16.06 15.21 6.57
C LYS A 52 -14.88 14.57 5.83
N LEU A 53 -14.19 15.38 5.01
CA LEU A 53 -13.04 14.97 4.19
C LEU A 53 -11.69 15.20 4.88
N VAL A 54 -11.62 16.12 5.84
CA VAL A 54 -10.41 16.48 6.58
C VAL A 54 -10.69 16.36 8.09
N HIS A 55 -9.75 15.77 8.82
CA HIS A 55 -9.84 15.54 10.27
C HIS A 55 -8.76 16.32 11.02
N ALA A 56 -8.94 16.49 12.34
CA ALA A 56 -8.02 17.24 13.18
C ALA A 56 -7.87 16.64 14.60
N PRO A 57 -7.06 15.57 14.78
CA PRO A 57 -6.70 14.53 13.80
C PRO A 57 -7.82 13.47 13.69
N ILE A 58 -7.67 12.51 12.79
CA ILE A 58 -8.59 11.36 12.63
C ILE A 58 -8.78 10.56 13.93
N MET A 59 -7.75 10.53 14.80
CA MET A 59 -7.78 9.82 16.08
C MET A 59 -8.85 10.36 17.04
N SER A 60 -9.26 11.63 16.89
CA SER A 60 -10.32 12.26 17.68
C SER A 60 -11.72 12.05 17.08
N THR A 61 -11.83 11.35 15.95
CA THR A 61 -13.12 10.95 15.38
C THR A 61 -13.49 9.58 15.92
N ASP A 62 -14.72 9.40 16.39
CA ASP A 62 -15.16 8.14 16.99
C ASP A 62 -14.98 6.93 16.05
N PRO A 63 -14.56 5.76 16.58
CA PRO A 63 -14.55 4.53 15.82
C PRO A 63 -15.91 4.21 15.20
N MET A 64 -15.91 3.74 13.96
CA MET A 64 -17.13 3.39 13.23
C MET A 64 -17.30 1.88 13.09
N PRO A 65 -18.54 1.35 13.11
CA PRO A 65 -18.79 -0.07 12.87
C PRO A 65 -18.18 -0.54 11.55
N GLY A 66 -17.48 -1.67 11.57
CA GLY A 66 -16.86 -2.27 10.38
C GLY A 66 -15.55 -1.63 9.91
N GLU A 67 -15.05 -0.55 10.54
CA GLU A 67 -13.86 0.18 10.06
C GLU A 67 -12.60 -0.69 9.95
N LYS A 68 -12.45 -1.70 10.81
CA LYS A 68 -11.31 -2.62 10.76
C LYS A 68 -11.35 -3.50 9.51
N ALA A 69 -12.49 -4.14 9.24
CA ALA A 69 -12.66 -5.01 8.08
C ALA A 69 -12.54 -4.21 6.78
N LEU A 70 -13.18 -3.04 6.71
CA LEU A 70 -13.06 -2.14 5.58
C LEU A 70 -11.61 -1.64 5.41
N GLY A 71 -10.88 -1.39 6.50
CA GLY A 71 -9.49 -0.96 6.45
C GLY A 71 -8.60 -1.99 5.79
N TRP A 72 -8.73 -3.26 6.17
CA TRP A 72 -8.04 -4.37 5.52
C TRP A 72 -8.44 -4.52 4.05
N PHE A 73 -9.73 -4.45 3.74
CA PHE A 73 -10.20 -4.51 2.36
C PHE A 73 -9.60 -3.38 1.50
N LEU A 74 -9.66 -2.13 1.96
CA LEU A 74 -9.11 -0.97 1.26
C LEU A 74 -7.60 -1.10 1.06
N HIS A 75 -6.88 -1.58 2.07
CA HIS A 75 -5.43 -1.81 2.00
C HIS A 75 -5.05 -2.74 0.84
N TYR A 76 -5.72 -3.89 0.74
CA TYR A 76 -5.48 -4.85 -0.35
C TYR A 76 -6.01 -4.35 -1.69
N ALA A 77 -7.18 -3.70 -1.73
CA ALA A 77 -7.75 -3.15 -2.94
C ALA A 77 -6.85 -2.05 -3.55
N ILE A 78 -6.33 -1.14 -2.73
CA ILE A 78 -5.36 -0.12 -3.16
C ILE A 78 -4.07 -0.77 -3.66
N GLY A 79 -3.57 -1.81 -2.98
CA GLY A 79 -2.42 -2.58 -3.43
C GLY A 79 -2.64 -3.24 -4.81
N VAL A 80 -3.83 -3.73 -5.10
CA VAL A 80 -4.18 -4.25 -6.44
C VAL A 80 -4.24 -3.13 -7.48
N VAL A 81 -4.85 -1.98 -7.15
CA VAL A 81 -4.91 -0.82 -8.04
C VAL A 81 -3.50 -0.31 -8.41
N PHE A 82 -2.58 -0.26 -7.44
CA PHE A 82 -1.20 0.13 -7.72
C PHE A 82 -0.45 -0.90 -8.59
N ALA A 83 -0.70 -2.19 -8.42
CA ALA A 83 -0.11 -3.22 -9.29
C ALA A 83 -0.68 -3.14 -10.72
N LEU A 84 -1.97 -2.87 -10.88
CA LEU A 84 -2.57 -2.61 -12.19
C LEU A 84 -1.95 -1.38 -12.86
N ALA A 85 -1.78 -0.28 -12.11
CA ALA A 85 -1.11 0.92 -12.61
C ALA A 85 0.34 0.67 -12.98
N HIS A 86 1.06 -0.15 -12.20
CA HIS A 86 2.42 -0.59 -12.49
C HIS A 86 2.50 -1.30 -13.85
N ILE A 87 1.64 -2.31 -14.07
CA ILE A 87 1.63 -3.09 -15.30
C ILE A 87 1.14 -2.26 -16.49
N ALA A 88 0.25 -1.29 -16.27
CA ALA A 88 -0.13 -0.34 -17.30
C ALA A 88 1.05 0.57 -17.71
N ALA A 89 1.89 0.98 -16.74
CA ALA A 89 3.04 1.87 -16.99
C ALA A 89 4.25 1.14 -17.59
N PHE A 90 4.58 -0.03 -17.08
CA PHE A 90 5.75 -0.82 -17.50
C PHE A 90 5.38 -1.93 -18.49
N GLY A 91 4.11 -2.11 -18.82
CA GLY A 91 3.65 -3.08 -19.81
C GLY A 91 3.69 -4.55 -19.37
N HIS A 92 3.09 -5.41 -20.18
CA HIS A 92 3.04 -6.86 -19.93
C HIS A 92 4.43 -7.51 -19.89
N HIS A 93 5.41 -6.95 -20.60
CA HIS A 93 6.77 -7.49 -20.62
C HIS A 93 7.40 -7.53 -19.22
N TRP A 94 7.05 -6.60 -18.32
CA TRP A 94 7.55 -6.64 -16.95
C TRP A 94 7.02 -7.83 -16.16
N LEU A 95 5.82 -8.34 -16.45
CA LEU A 95 5.33 -9.58 -15.83
C LEU A 95 6.08 -10.81 -16.33
N VAL A 96 6.52 -10.80 -17.59
CA VAL A 96 7.25 -11.91 -18.23
C VAL A 96 8.72 -11.91 -17.80
N GLU A 97 9.31 -10.73 -17.69
CA GLU A 97 10.69 -10.52 -17.24
C GLU A 97 10.72 -9.48 -16.09
N PRO A 98 10.31 -9.88 -14.88
CA PRO A 98 10.30 -8.98 -13.73
C PRO A 98 11.70 -8.48 -13.43
N SER A 99 11.81 -7.18 -13.25
CA SER A 99 13.03 -6.52 -12.79
C SER A 99 12.74 -5.67 -11.54
N LEU A 100 13.74 -5.57 -10.66
CA LEU A 100 13.58 -4.95 -9.36
C LEU A 100 13.35 -3.43 -9.44
N ALA A 101 14.06 -2.75 -10.35
CA ALA A 101 14.06 -1.29 -10.42
C ALA A 101 12.66 -0.69 -10.66
N PRO A 102 11.85 -1.14 -11.65
CA PRO A 102 10.47 -0.69 -11.80
C PRO A 102 9.59 -0.91 -10.57
N GLY A 103 9.78 -2.03 -9.86
CA GLY A 103 9.06 -2.33 -8.61
C GLY A 103 9.38 -1.31 -7.52
N LEU A 104 10.67 -1.02 -7.29
CA LEU A 104 11.10 -0.02 -6.30
C LEU A 104 10.69 1.41 -6.68
N ILE A 105 10.78 1.78 -7.98
CA ILE A 105 10.29 3.07 -8.47
C ILE A 105 8.80 3.21 -8.18
N THR A 106 8.02 2.16 -8.42
CA THR A 106 6.58 2.16 -8.13
C THR A 106 6.33 2.33 -6.63
N GLY A 107 7.04 1.58 -5.79
CA GLY A 107 7.02 1.79 -4.34
C GLY A 107 7.29 3.25 -3.95
N ALA A 108 8.34 3.87 -4.49
CA ALA A 108 8.62 5.27 -4.23
C ALA A 108 7.50 6.23 -4.72
N VAL A 109 6.98 6.01 -5.93
CA VAL A 109 5.90 6.84 -6.51
C VAL A 109 4.62 6.74 -5.69
N THR A 110 4.31 5.56 -5.13
CA THR A 110 3.11 5.40 -4.30
C THR A 110 3.12 6.28 -3.06
N LEU A 111 4.26 6.79 -2.59
CA LEU A 111 4.37 7.74 -1.47
C LEU A 111 3.71 9.10 -1.74
N VAL A 112 3.49 9.47 -3.00
CA VAL A 112 2.77 10.69 -3.37
C VAL A 112 1.38 10.70 -2.73
N PHE A 113 0.68 9.57 -2.77
CA PHE A 113 -0.67 9.47 -2.24
C PHE A 113 -0.75 9.63 -0.70
N PRO A 114 0.01 8.88 0.13
CA PRO A 114 -0.03 9.07 1.56
C PRO A 114 0.52 10.43 2.00
N PHE A 115 1.55 10.96 1.36
CA PHE A 115 2.15 12.23 1.80
C PHE A 115 1.34 13.46 1.43
N LEU A 116 0.69 13.47 0.26
CA LEU A 116 -0.03 14.64 -0.24
C LEU A 116 -1.54 14.55 -0.06
N VAL A 117 -2.10 13.35 0.11
CA VAL A 117 -3.56 13.16 0.24
C VAL A 117 -3.91 12.61 1.62
N ILE A 118 -3.50 11.37 1.92
CA ILE A 118 -3.99 10.68 3.13
C ILE A 118 -3.55 11.40 4.40
N GLN A 119 -2.26 11.71 4.57
CA GLN A 119 -1.78 12.35 5.80
C GLN A 119 -2.42 13.73 6.05
N PRO A 120 -2.54 14.63 5.06
CA PRO A 120 -3.34 15.85 5.20
C PRO A 120 -4.80 15.59 5.59
N CYS A 121 -5.50 14.69 4.88
CA CYS A 121 -6.90 14.37 5.15
C CYS A 121 -7.12 13.78 6.55
N LEU A 122 -6.17 12.98 7.05
CA LEU A 122 -6.22 12.42 8.41
C LEU A 122 -5.81 13.43 9.50
N GLY A 123 -5.40 14.65 9.13
CA GLY A 123 -4.98 15.70 10.06
C GLY A 123 -3.52 15.61 10.50
N PHE A 124 -2.71 14.76 9.86
CA PHE A 124 -1.28 14.63 10.13
C PHE A 124 -0.43 15.66 9.36
N GLY A 125 -1.04 16.47 8.49
CA GLY A 125 -0.36 17.47 7.67
C GLY A 125 0.36 16.87 6.46
N PHE A 126 0.85 17.74 5.56
CA PHE A 126 1.63 17.32 4.39
C PHE A 126 2.89 16.57 4.81
N ALA A 127 3.08 15.37 4.27
CA ALA A 127 4.17 14.47 4.63
C ALA A 127 4.31 14.33 6.17
N ALA A 128 3.19 14.16 6.89
CA ALA A 128 3.12 13.94 8.33
C ALA A 128 3.74 15.07 9.17
N SER A 129 3.77 16.30 8.65
CA SER A 129 4.40 17.47 9.30
C SER A 129 3.84 17.84 10.67
N LYS A 130 2.60 17.44 10.99
CA LYS A 130 1.96 17.69 12.28
C LYS A 130 2.06 16.51 13.26
N THR A 131 2.79 15.46 12.91
CA THR A 131 3.07 14.34 13.85
C THR A 131 4.18 14.72 14.84
N THR A 132 4.28 14.02 15.97
CA THR A 132 5.31 14.29 16.99
C THR A 132 6.73 14.02 16.50
N THR A 133 6.90 13.13 15.52
CA THR A 133 8.21 12.76 14.95
C THR A 133 8.15 12.65 13.41
N PRO A 134 8.02 13.78 12.66
CA PRO A 134 7.73 13.76 11.22
C PRO A 134 8.75 13.00 10.37
N TRP A 135 10.05 13.15 10.65
CA TRP A 135 11.09 12.42 9.92
C TRP A 135 11.04 10.92 10.14
N LYS A 136 10.71 10.48 11.36
CA LYS A 136 10.48 9.06 11.65
C LYS A 136 9.27 8.54 10.90
N ALA A 137 8.15 9.28 10.89
CA ALA A 137 6.95 8.90 10.16
C ALA A 137 7.20 8.78 8.65
N ARG A 138 7.93 9.74 8.06
CA ARG A 138 8.33 9.71 6.64
C ARG A 138 9.21 8.51 6.34
N PHE A 139 10.26 8.29 7.14
CA PHE A 139 11.18 7.18 6.96
C PHE A 139 10.47 5.82 7.01
N LEU A 140 9.62 5.60 8.02
CA LEU A 140 8.85 4.37 8.15
C LEU A 140 7.86 4.19 6.99
N SER A 141 7.23 5.27 6.54
CA SER A 141 6.37 5.23 5.35
C SER A 141 7.16 4.85 4.10
N THR A 142 8.34 5.43 3.89
CA THR A 142 9.23 5.09 2.77
C THR A 142 9.63 3.62 2.81
N LEU A 143 10.03 3.09 3.96
CA LEU A 143 10.40 1.68 4.10
C LEU A 143 9.22 0.75 3.78
N ALA A 144 8.01 1.08 4.24
CA ALA A 144 6.82 0.29 3.93
C ALA A 144 6.51 0.26 2.43
N HIS A 145 6.61 1.39 1.73
CA HIS A 145 6.30 1.44 0.30
C HIS A 145 7.44 0.85 -0.56
N LEU A 146 8.69 0.93 -0.12
CA LEU A 146 9.79 0.18 -0.74
C LEU A 146 9.63 -1.34 -0.53
N ALA A 147 9.14 -1.78 0.64
CA ALA A 147 8.79 -3.19 0.86
C ALA A 147 7.66 -3.65 -0.06
N TYR A 148 6.64 -2.82 -0.28
CA TYR A 148 5.62 -3.07 -1.30
C TYR A 148 6.23 -3.18 -2.71
N GLY A 149 7.10 -2.24 -3.10
CA GLY A 149 7.80 -2.27 -4.40
C GLY A 149 8.69 -3.51 -4.60
N LEU A 150 9.40 -3.94 -3.56
CA LEU A 150 10.12 -5.21 -3.52
C LEU A 150 9.14 -6.39 -3.66
N GLY A 151 7.98 -6.30 -3.01
CA GLY A 151 6.96 -7.31 -3.04
C GLY A 151 6.30 -7.48 -4.41
N LEU A 152 6.17 -6.41 -5.19
CA LEU A 152 5.76 -6.50 -6.61
C LEU A 152 6.73 -7.40 -7.37
N PHE A 153 8.04 -7.13 -7.25
CA PHE A 153 9.08 -7.90 -7.93
C PHE A 153 9.11 -9.37 -7.50
N ILE A 154 9.16 -9.64 -6.18
CA ILE A 154 9.20 -11.01 -5.64
C ILE A 154 7.99 -11.81 -6.11
N THR A 155 6.80 -11.21 -6.05
CA THR A 155 5.56 -11.91 -6.40
C THR A 155 5.49 -12.18 -7.91
N ALA A 156 5.84 -11.20 -8.74
CA ALA A 156 5.88 -11.39 -10.19
C ALA A 156 6.91 -12.47 -10.58
N PHE A 157 8.08 -12.47 -9.94
CA PHE A 157 9.11 -13.49 -10.16
C PHE A 157 8.63 -14.89 -9.76
N ALA A 158 7.93 -15.02 -8.62
CA ALA A 158 7.36 -16.29 -8.18
C ALA A 158 6.28 -16.81 -9.16
N ILE A 159 5.38 -15.95 -9.62
CA ILE A 159 4.34 -16.31 -10.60
C ILE A 159 4.96 -16.75 -11.92
N LYS A 160 6.00 -16.05 -12.40
CA LYS A 160 6.76 -16.44 -13.58
C LYS A 160 7.30 -17.86 -13.43
N GLY A 161 8.01 -18.14 -12.32
CA GLY A 161 8.58 -19.46 -12.05
C GLY A 161 7.53 -20.57 -12.11
N VAL A 162 6.36 -20.37 -11.48
CA VAL A 162 5.25 -21.34 -11.51
C VAL A 162 4.74 -21.57 -12.94
N SER A 163 4.55 -20.50 -13.73
CA SER A 163 4.03 -20.62 -15.10
C SER A 163 4.93 -21.42 -16.05
N GLN A 164 6.24 -21.46 -15.79
CA GLN A 164 7.21 -22.23 -16.59
C GLN A 164 7.14 -23.74 -16.37
N TYR A 165 6.46 -24.22 -15.32
CA TYR A 165 6.30 -25.65 -15.04
C TYR A 165 4.95 -26.22 -15.52
N PHE A 166 4.02 -25.36 -15.98
CA PHE A 166 2.68 -25.75 -16.42
C PHE A 166 2.43 -25.52 -17.92
N MET A 167 3.44 -25.07 -18.67
CA MET A 167 3.49 -25.00 -20.13
C MET A 167 4.56 -25.96 -20.66
#